data_AF-A0A939L2J5-F1
#
_entry.id   AF-A0A939L2J5-F1
#
_cell.length_a   1.000
_cell.length_b   1.000
_cell.length_c   1.000
_cell.angle_alpha   90.00
_cell.angle_beta   90.00
_cell.angle_gamma   90.00
#
_symmetry.space_group_name_H-M   'P 1'
#
loop_
_entity.id
_entity.type
_entity.pdbx_description
1 polymer ?
#
loop_
_entity_poly.entity_id
_entity_poly.type
_entity_poly.pdbx_seq_one_letter_code
_entity_poly.pdbx_strand_id
1 'polypeptide(L)'
;MEFRILGSLEVFAAAAPLPLGGPLQRSLLAVLVAHPNRTVSVSRLVDAVWDEAPPATAERQIRNMIGLLRRTLGSRHGPRSPIVTDGAGYRLVADEDAVDHCVFGARVAAAESETGARAVSLLRGALELWRGPALDGLPGRAFAALAAGLEEQRLAAIERLYELELEAGRHHEVTAELTRLVSEFPLRDRLVRYLLTALHRSGRNGDGEGSSRVCWRARASGVG
;
A
#
# COMPACT_ATOMS: atom_id res chain seq x y z
N MET A 1 14.21 -12.97 0.86
CA MET A 1 13.80 -12.11 -0.29
C MET A 1 12.83 -11.10 0.24
N GLU A 2 12.68 -9.97 -0.41
CA GLU A 2 11.72 -8.95 -0.03
C GLU A 2 10.94 -8.50 -1.26
N PHE A 3 9.62 -8.42 -1.14
CA PHE A 3 8.69 -8.01 -2.19
C PHE A 3 7.93 -6.77 -1.74
N ARG A 4 7.87 -5.81 -2.64
CA ARG A 4 7.51 -4.45 -2.31
C ARG A 4 6.49 -3.91 -3.30
N ILE A 5 5.25 -3.69 -2.88
CA ILE A 5 4.12 -3.21 -3.73
C ILE A 5 3.37 -1.99 -3.17
N LEU A 6 3.71 -1.51 -1.97
CA LEU A 6 3.21 -0.25 -1.41
C LEU A 6 3.95 0.95 -2.03
N GLY A 7 3.82 1.08 -3.35
CA GLY A 7 4.66 1.89 -4.23
C GLY A 7 4.86 1.17 -5.57
N SER A 8 5.87 1.58 -6.33
CA SER A 8 6.28 0.82 -7.51
C SER A 8 6.77 -0.58 -7.13
N LEU A 9 6.50 -1.58 -7.99
CA LEU A 9 6.93 -2.95 -7.75
C LEU A 9 8.46 -3.06 -7.69
N GLU A 10 8.97 -3.50 -6.54
CA GLU A 10 10.38 -3.77 -6.29
C GLU A 10 10.56 -5.16 -5.67
N VAL A 11 11.69 -5.80 -5.97
CA VAL A 11 12.08 -7.09 -5.36
C VAL A 11 13.55 -7.06 -4.99
N PHE A 12 13.86 -7.50 -3.77
CA PHE A 12 15.22 -7.56 -3.27
C PHE A 12 15.62 -9.00 -2.90
N ALA A 13 16.85 -9.37 -3.23
CA ALA A 13 17.50 -10.58 -2.75
C ALA A 13 18.77 -10.18 -1.99
N ALA A 14 18.84 -10.54 -0.70
CA ALA A 14 19.96 -10.14 0.18
C ALA A 14 20.29 -8.64 0.08
N ALA A 15 19.26 -7.78 0.14
CA ALA A 15 19.34 -6.32 0.00
C ALA A 15 19.76 -5.77 -1.38
N ALA A 16 20.04 -6.62 -2.38
CA ALA A 16 20.29 -6.18 -3.75
C ALA A 16 18.98 -6.17 -4.55
N PRO A 17 18.66 -5.07 -5.29
CA PRO A 17 17.48 -5.03 -6.14
C PRO A 17 17.63 -6.02 -7.31
N LEU A 18 16.57 -6.76 -7.59
CA LEU A 18 16.51 -7.68 -8.72
C LEU A 18 15.93 -6.98 -9.96
N PRO A 19 16.59 -7.09 -11.13
CA PRO A 19 16.04 -6.57 -12.37
C PRO A 19 14.86 -7.43 -12.80
N LEU A 20 13.65 -6.94 -12.52
CA LEU A 20 12.44 -7.51 -13.08
C LEU A 20 12.44 -7.28 -14.60
N GLY A 21 11.98 -8.27 -15.36
CA GLY A 21 11.91 -8.14 -16.81
C GLY A 21 10.82 -7.16 -17.27
N GLY A 22 10.33 -7.35 -18.50
CA GLY A 22 9.38 -6.43 -19.13
C GLY A 22 8.04 -6.29 -18.39
N PRO A 23 7.19 -5.33 -18.81
CA PRO A 23 5.94 -4.97 -18.13
C PRO A 23 5.05 -6.17 -17.76
N LEU A 24 4.86 -7.12 -18.68
CA LEU A 24 4.05 -8.32 -18.44
C LEU A 24 4.60 -9.21 -17.30
N GLN A 25 5.94 -9.30 -17.15
CA GLN A 25 6.54 -10.07 -16.05
C GLN A 25 6.32 -9.36 -14.71
N ARG A 26 6.44 -8.02 -14.69
CA ARG A 26 6.17 -7.21 -13.51
C ARG A 26 4.69 -7.32 -13.10
N SER A 27 3.77 -7.19 -14.05
CA SER A 27 2.32 -7.37 -13.83
C SER A 27 2.02 -8.75 -13.24
N LEU A 28 2.54 -9.82 -13.86
CA LEU A 28 2.36 -11.18 -13.38
C LEU A 28 2.88 -11.37 -11.94
N LEU A 29 4.08 -10.86 -11.66
CA LEU A 29 4.66 -10.95 -10.32
C LEU A 29 3.85 -10.16 -9.30
N ALA A 30 3.39 -8.95 -9.65
CA ALA A 30 2.55 -8.14 -8.78
C ALA A 30 1.27 -8.85 -8.35
N VAL A 31 0.60 -9.57 -9.25
CA VAL A 31 -0.60 -10.36 -8.91
C VAL A 31 -0.27 -11.45 -7.89
N LEU A 32 0.87 -12.13 -8.05
CA LEU A 32 1.30 -13.17 -7.11
C LEU A 32 1.73 -12.57 -5.77
N VAL A 33 2.41 -11.42 -5.77
CA VAL A 33 2.83 -10.70 -4.56
C VAL A 33 1.63 -10.16 -3.79
N ALA A 34 0.57 -9.72 -4.47
CA ALA A 34 -0.69 -9.31 -3.83
C ALA A 34 -1.49 -10.48 -3.21
N HIS A 35 -1.10 -11.72 -3.51
CA HIS A 35 -1.72 -12.94 -3.01
C HIS A 35 -0.67 -13.94 -2.50
N PRO A 36 0.18 -13.56 -1.54
CA PRO A 36 1.24 -14.43 -1.07
C PRO A 36 0.66 -15.67 -0.38
N ASN A 37 1.35 -16.80 -0.56
CA ASN A 37 0.96 -18.12 -0.05
C ASN A 37 -0.42 -18.61 -0.52
N ARG A 38 -1.05 -17.94 -1.51
CA ARG A 38 -2.30 -18.37 -2.14
C ARG A 38 -2.08 -18.73 -3.60
N THR A 39 -2.87 -19.69 -4.06
CA THR A 39 -2.78 -20.18 -5.44
C THR A 39 -3.64 -19.29 -6.35
N VAL A 40 -3.00 -18.71 -7.36
CA VAL A 40 -3.64 -17.90 -8.40
C VAL A 40 -3.73 -18.73 -9.67
N SER A 41 -4.95 -18.94 -10.17
CA SER A 41 -5.18 -19.74 -11.39
C SER A 41 -4.56 -19.09 -12.62
N VAL A 42 -4.23 -19.89 -13.63
CA VAL A 42 -3.76 -19.35 -14.92
C VAL A 42 -4.78 -18.39 -15.53
N SER A 43 -6.07 -18.70 -15.44
CA SER A 43 -7.14 -17.81 -15.94
C SER A 43 -7.10 -16.43 -15.29
N ARG A 44 -7.01 -16.36 -13.96
CA ARG A 44 -6.92 -15.08 -13.24
C ARG A 44 -5.65 -14.30 -13.57
N LEU A 45 -4.55 -15.01 -13.83
CA LEU A 45 -3.31 -14.38 -14.29
C LEU A 45 -3.44 -13.82 -15.71
N VAL A 46 -4.17 -14.52 -16.59
CA VAL A 46 -4.48 -14.01 -17.93
C VAL A 46 -5.35 -12.77 -17.84
N ASP A 47 -6.44 -12.83 -17.07
CA ASP A 47 -7.37 -11.71 -16.90
C ASP A 47 -6.67 -10.48 -16.31
N ALA A 48 -5.79 -10.66 -15.33
CA ALA A 48 -5.08 -9.55 -14.72
C ALA A 48 -4.05 -8.89 -15.64
N VAL A 49 -3.52 -9.61 -16.62
CA VAL A 49 -2.46 -9.12 -17.52
C VAL A 49 -3.02 -8.54 -18.82
N TRP A 50 -4.11 -9.12 -19.36
CA TRP A 50 -4.68 -8.73 -20.65
C TRP A 50 -6.12 -8.21 -20.59
N ASP A 51 -6.72 -8.13 -19.40
CA ASP A 51 -8.11 -7.70 -19.20
C ASP A 51 -9.09 -8.47 -20.11
N GLU A 52 -9.69 -7.81 -21.10
CA GLU A 52 -10.71 -8.41 -21.99
C GLU A 52 -10.15 -8.86 -23.34
N ALA A 53 -8.86 -8.60 -23.62
CA ALA A 53 -8.24 -8.90 -24.90
C ALA A 53 -7.05 -9.87 -24.79
N PRO A 54 -7.23 -11.07 -24.20
CA PRO A 54 -6.16 -12.05 -24.13
C PRO A 54 -5.81 -12.61 -25.52
N PRO A 55 -4.53 -12.71 -25.88
CA PRO A 55 -4.14 -13.39 -27.10
C PRO A 55 -4.45 -14.89 -26.99
N ALA A 56 -4.66 -15.57 -28.13
CA ALA A 56 -4.86 -17.03 -28.16
C ALA A 56 -3.69 -17.83 -27.52
N THR A 57 -2.53 -17.18 -27.34
CA THR A 57 -1.33 -17.77 -26.72
C THR A 57 -1.16 -17.38 -25.25
N ALA A 58 -2.13 -16.72 -24.61
CA ALA A 58 -1.99 -16.14 -23.27
C ALA A 58 -1.47 -17.13 -22.22
N GLU A 59 -2.04 -18.33 -22.12
CA GLU A 59 -1.59 -19.34 -21.16
C GLU A 59 -0.14 -19.80 -21.41
N ARG A 60 0.26 -19.90 -22.68
CA ARG A 60 1.64 -20.21 -23.06
C ARG A 60 2.58 -19.06 -22.66
N GLN A 61 2.15 -17.81 -22.85
CA GLN A 61 2.91 -16.64 -22.43
C GLN A 61 3.06 -16.57 -20.91
N ILE A 62 2.00 -16.84 -20.14
CA ILE A 62 2.07 -16.95 -18.67
C ILE A 62 3.12 -17.99 -18.26
N ARG A 63 3.07 -19.21 -18.82
CA ARG A 63 4.08 -20.25 -18.53
C ARG A 63 5.51 -19.80 -18.80
N ASN A 64 5.73 -19.14 -19.94
CA ASN A 64 7.05 -18.60 -20.31
C ASN A 64 7.52 -17.52 -19.32
N MET A 65 6.63 -16.59 -18.95
CA MET A 65 6.90 -15.52 -17.99
C MET A 65 7.18 -16.08 -16.59
N ILE A 66 6.43 -17.09 -16.13
CA ILE A 66 6.74 -17.80 -14.87
C ILE A 66 8.12 -18.44 -14.95
N GLY A 67 8.48 -19.07 -16.07
CA GLY A 67 9.82 -19.63 -16.27
C GLY A 67 10.93 -18.57 -16.16
N LEU A 68 10.71 -17.37 -16.70
CA LEU A 68 11.62 -16.23 -16.58
C LEU A 68 11.71 -15.73 -15.14
N LEU A 69 10.57 -15.50 -14.48
CA LEU A 69 10.52 -15.07 -13.09
C LEU A 69 11.20 -16.08 -12.15
N ARG A 70 11.01 -17.39 -12.37
CA ARG A 70 11.70 -18.44 -11.61
C ARG A 70 13.22 -18.38 -11.77
N ARG A 71 13.72 -17.97 -12.93
CA ARG A 71 15.17 -17.78 -13.14
C ARG A 71 15.67 -16.52 -12.48
N THR A 72 14.91 -15.42 -12.53
CA THR A 72 15.27 -14.15 -11.90
C THR A 72 15.23 -14.23 -10.38
N LEU A 73 14.21 -14.87 -9.83
CA LEU A 73 14.02 -15.03 -8.38
C LEU A 73 14.82 -16.22 -7.83
N GLY A 74 15.15 -17.22 -8.64
CA GLY A 74 16.01 -18.32 -8.21
C GLY A 74 17.46 -17.87 -8.05
N SER A 75 18.10 -18.21 -6.93
CA SER A 75 19.56 -18.03 -6.81
C SER A 75 20.29 -19.15 -7.56
N ARG A 76 21.44 -18.84 -8.19
CA ARG A 76 22.36 -19.87 -8.70
C ARG A 76 22.93 -20.76 -7.58
N HIS A 77 22.91 -20.30 -6.33
CA HIS A 77 23.56 -20.92 -5.16
C HIS A 77 22.65 -20.99 -3.92
N GLY A 78 21.33 -20.80 -4.07
CA GLY A 78 20.38 -20.71 -2.96
C GLY A 78 19.11 -21.54 -3.20
N PRO A 79 18.08 -21.42 -2.33
CA PRO A 79 16.86 -22.23 -2.46
C PRO A 79 16.15 -22.01 -3.80
N ARG A 80 15.40 -23.04 -4.22
CA ARG A 80 14.55 -23.00 -5.42
C ARG A 80 13.68 -21.73 -5.41
N SER A 81 13.37 -21.21 -6.59
CA SER A 81 12.51 -20.03 -6.75
C SER A 81 11.26 -20.10 -5.87
N PRO A 82 10.83 -18.98 -5.26
CA PRO A 82 9.64 -18.92 -4.40
C PRO A 82 8.32 -19.18 -5.16
N ILE A 83 8.31 -19.07 -6.49
CA ILE A 83 7.13 -19.38 -7.30
C ILE A 83 7.00 -20.88 -7.57
N VAL A 84 5.99 -21.51 -6.96
CA VAL A 84 5.67 -22.92 -7.16
C VAL A 84 4.45 -23.10 -8.06
N THR A 85 4.40 -24.20 -8.79
CA THR A 85 3.19 -24.62 -9.51
C THR A 85 2.32 -25.36 -8.52
N ASP A 86 1.06 -24.95 -8.39
CA ASP A 86 0.12 -25.56 -7.47
C ASP A 86 -1.23 -25.75 -8.17
N GLY A 87 -1.63 -27.01 -8.38
CA GLY A 87 -2.79 -27.37 -9.19
C GLY A 87 -2.76 -26.70 -10.58
N ALA A 88 -3.86 -26.00 -10.90
CA ALA A 88 -4.04 -25.27 -12.17
C ALA A 88 -3.52 -23.82 -12.13
N GLY A 89 -2.59 -23.51 -11.23
CA GLY A 89 -2.11 -22.16 -11.00
C GLY A 89 -0.69 -22.07 -10.46
N TYR A 90 -0.38 -20.90 -9.94
CA TYR A 90 0.91 -20.59 -9.34
C TYR A 90 0.72 -19.93 -7.98
N ARG A 91 1.64 -20.23 -7.07
CA ARG A 91 1.69 -19.65 -5.73
C ARG A 91 3.07 -19.05 -5.50
N LEU A 92 3.11 -17.83 -4.99
CA LEU A 92 4.33 -17.26 -4.43
C LEU A 92 4.44 -17.70 -2.96
N VAL A 93 5.46 -18.50 -2.64
CA VAL A 93 5.79 -18.88 -1.28
C VAL A 93 6.73 -17.83 -0.71
N ALA A 94 6.25 -17.09 0.29
CA ALA A 94 7.01 -16.03 0.95
C ALA A 94 6.60 -15.96 2.42
N ASP A 95 7.55 -15.68 3.29
CA ASP A 95 7.24 -15.36 4.68
C ASP A 95 6.43 -14.06 4.73
N GLU A 96 5.57 -13.91 5.75
CA GLU A 96 4.69 -12.73 5.84
C GLU A 96 5.47 -11.43 6.06
N ASP A 97 6.67 -11.51 6.63
CA ASP A 97 7.60 -10.39 6.80
C ASP A 97 8.38 -10.03 5.53
N ALA A 98 8.35 -10.90 4.53
CA ALA A 98 8.99 -10.68 3.24
C ALA A 98 8.15 -9.83 2.27
N VAL A 99 6.89 -9.52 2.60
CA VAL A 99 5.98 -8.77 1.71
C VAL A 99 5.43 -7.54 2.42
N ASP A 100 5.74 -6.35 1.90
CA ASP A 100 5.45 -5.07 2.56
C ASP A 100 3.96 -4.88 2.91
N HIS A 101 3.03 -5.22 2.01
CA HIS A 101 1.60 -5.11 2.30
C HIS A 101 1.10 -6.09 3.38
N CYS A 102 1.75 -7.25 3.54
CA CYS A 102 1.47 -8.18 4.64
C CYS A 102 1.98 -7.62 5.97
N VAL A 103 3.21 -7.08 5.99
CA VAL A 103 3.78 -6.41 7.16
C VAL A 103 2.91 -5.23 7.57
N PHE A 104 2.45 -4.42 6.60
CA PHE A 104 1.51 -3.33 6.84
C PHE A 104 0.22 -3.83 7.50
N GLY A 105 -0.43 -4.84 6.90
CA GLY A 105 -1.67 -5.40 7.44
C GLY A 105 -1.50 -5.98 8.85
N ALA A 106 -0.40 -6.68 9.10
CA ALA A 106 -0.09 -7.23 10.42
C ALA A 106 0.14 -6.15 11.48
N ARG A 107 0.85 -5.05 11.14
CA ARG A 107 1.06 -3.91 12.05
C ARG A 107 -0.24 -3.17 12.36
N VAL A 108 -1.10 -2.99 11.35
CA VAL A 108 -2.43 -2.38 11.54
C VAL A 108 -3.29 -3.27 12.44
N ALA A 109 -3.35 -4.58 12.17
CA ALA A 109 -4.09 -5.52 13.00
C ALA A 109 -3.57 -5.57 14.45
N ALA A 110 -2.25 -5.55 14.65
CA ALA A 110 -1.66 -5.50 15.99
C ALA A 110 -2.02 -4.20 16.72
N ALA A 111 -2.13 -3.08 16.02
CA ALA A 111 -2.50 -1.80 16.62
C ALA A 111 -3.93 -1.80 17.19
N GLU A 112 -4.85 -2.62 16.65
CA GLU A 112 -6.22 -2.75 17.17
C GLU A 112 -6.27 -3.37 18.58
N SER A 113 -5.30 -4.21 18.92
CA SER A 113 -5.16 -4.81 20.26
C SER A 113 -4.35 -3.97 21.25
N GLU A 114 -3.84 -2.82 20.81
CA GLU A 114 -2.94 -1.96 21.57
C GLU A 114 -3.60 -0.62 21.88
N THR A 115 -3.02 0.14 22.80
CA THR A 115 -3.54 1.49 23.15
C THR A 115 -2.42 2.51 23.27
N GLY A 116 -2.80 3.79 23.21
CA GLY A 116 -1.90 4.91 23.43
C GLY A 116 -0.66 4.88 22.53
N ALA A 117 0.51 5.08 23.13
CA ALA A 117 1.77 5.20 22.41
C ALA A 117 2.14 3.95 21.60
N ARG A 118 1.73 2.76 22.04
CA ARG A 118 2.07 1.51 21.34
C ARG A 118 1.30 1.36 20.03
N ALA A 119 -0.01 1.61 20.05
CA ALA A 119 -0.84 1.63 18.85
C ALA A 119 -0.36 2.68 17.85
N VAL A 120 -0.07 3.90 18.32
CA VAL A 120 0.48 4.99 17.48
C VAL A 120 1.80 4.58 16.82
N SER A 121 2.73 3.98 17.57
CA SER A 121 4.01 3.52 17.04
C SER A 121 3.84 2.44 15.96
N LEU A 122 2.92 1.49 16.16
CA LEU A 122 2.63 0.45 15.16
C LEU A 122 2.05 1.04 13.88
N LEU A 123 1.10 1.97 13.99
CA LEU A 123 0.48 2.63 12.83
C LEU A 123 1.47 3.50 12.06
N ARG A 124 2.30 4.31 12.75
CA ARG A 124 3.36 5.10 12.10
C ARG A 124 4.35 4.20 11.37
N GLY A 125 4.84 3.14 12.03
CA GLY A 125 5.74 2.18 11.40
C GLY A 125 5.09 1.42 10.22
N ALA A 126 3.78 1.17 10.26
CA ALA A 126 3.06 0.60 9.12
C ALA A 126 3.03 1.59 7.93
N LEU A 127 2.72 2.86 8.20
CA LEU A 127 2.63 3.91 7.18
C LEU A 127 3.98 4.24 6.53
N GLU A 128 5.09 4.06 7.25
CA GLU A 128 6.46 4.21 6.71
C GLU A 128 6.81 3.20 5.59
N LEU A 129 6.06 2.10 5.46
CA LEU A 129 6.27 1.11 4.39
C LEU A 129 5.83 1.64 3.02
N TRP A 130 4.98 2.67 3.01
CA TRP A 130 4.43 3.28 1.80
C TRP A 130 5.45 4.22 1.15
N ARG A 131 5.81 3.92 -0.09
CA ARG A 131 6.80 4.66 -0.90
C ARG A 131 6.16 5.49 -2.01
N GLY A 132 4.84 5.43 -2.14
CA GLY A 132 4.06 6.08 -3.18
C GLY A 132 2.70 5.41 -3.34
N PRO A 133 2.00 5.66 -4.47
CA PRO A 133 0.78 4.95 -4.82
C PRO A 133 1.02 3.44 -4.91
N ALA A 134 0.12 2.62 -4.37
CA ALA A 134 0.20 1.17 -4.47
C ALA A 134 0.25 0.72 -5.94
N LEU A 135 1.15 -0.21 -6.25
CA LEU A 135 1.32 -0.79 -7.59
C LEU A 135 1.61 0.25 -8.69
N ASP A 136 2.27 1.36 -8.33
CA ASP A 136 2.60 2.43 -9.28
C ASP A 136 3.35 1.91 -10.52
N GLY A 137 2.97 2.46 -11.68
CA GLY A 137 3.51 2.06 -12.99
C GLY A 137 2.94 0.76 -13.57
N LEU A 138 1.95 0.11 -12.93
CA LEU A 138 1.27 -1.07 -13.49
C LEU A 138 -0.12 -0.71 -14.05
N PRO A 139 -0.31 -0.75 -15.39
CA PRO A 139 -1.60 -0.42 -16.00
C PRO A 139 -2.56 -1.62 -15.96
N GLY A 140 -3.86 -1.34 -15.98
CA GLY A 140 -4.93 -2.34 -16.12
C GLY A 140 -5.96 -2.31 -14.98
N ARG A 141 -7.19 -2.76 -15.26
CA ARG A 141 -8.30 -2.64 -14.30
C ARG A 141 -8.08 -3.48 -13.05
N ALA A 142 -7.42 -4.64 -13.20
CA ALA A 142 -7.12 -5.53 -12.09
C ALA A 142 -6.15 -4.88 -11.09
N PHE A 143 -5.10 -4.21 -11.59
CA PHE A 143 -4.15 -3.48 -10.74
C PHE A 143 -4.77 -2.23 -10.13
N ALA A 144 -5.62 -1.51 -10.86
CA ALA A 144 -6.36 -0.39 -10.30
C ALA A 144 -7.26 -0.82 -9.13
N ALA A 145 -7.96 -1.96 -9.24
CA ALA A 145 -8.78 -2.49 -8.16
C ALA A 145 -7.94 -2.96 -6.96
N LEU A 146 -6.81 -3.63 -7.18
CA LEU A 146 -5.89 -4.02 -6.11
C LEU A 146 -5.29 -2.81 -5.40
N ALA A 147 -4.82 -1.82 -6.17
CA ALA A 147 -4.27 -0.57 -5.64
C ALA A 147 -5.32 0.16 -4.81
N ALA A 148 -6.54 0.33 -5.32
CA ALA A 148 -7.63 0.97 -4.59
C ALA A 148 -7.91 0.28 -3.24
N GLY A 149 -7.93 -1.06 -3.20
CA GLY A 149 -8.10 -1.79 -1.95
C GLY A 149 -7.00 -1.52 -0.92
N LEU A 150 -5.74 -1.47 -1.36
CA LEU A 150 -4.61 -1.14 -0.50
C LEU A 150 -4.65 0.33 -0.03
N GLU A 151 -4.98 1.27 -0.92
CA GLU A 151 -5.07 2.71 -0.59
C GLU A 151 -6.21 2.99 0.40
N GLU A 152 -7.34 2.29 0.30
CA GLU A 152 -8.38 2.40 1.34
C GLU A 152 -7.89 1.91 2.71
N GLN A 153 -7.10 0.83 2.75
CA GLN A 153 -6.50 0.36 4.01
C GLN A 153 -5.48 1.37 4.56
N ARG A 154 -4.69 2.00 3.68
CA ARG A 154 -3.80 3.11 4.06
C ARG A 154 -4.57 4.23 4.73
N LEU A 155 -5.65 4.68 4.10
CA LEU A 155 -6.46 5.79 4.58
C LEU A 155 -7.14 5.45 5.90
N ALA A 156 -7.64 4.23 6.07
CA ALA A 156 -8.16 3.77 7.36
C ALA A 156 -7.09 3.80 8.46
N ALA A 157 -5.85 3.36 8.17
CA ALA A 157 -4.74 3.41 9.12
C ALA A 157 -4.33 4.85 9.49
N ILE A 158 -4.32 5.76 8.50
CA ILE A 158 -4.11 7.20 8.70
C ILE A 158 -5.18 7.77 9.63
N GLU A 159 -6.46 7.52 9.33
CA GLU A 159 -7.57 8.00 10.15
C GLU A 159 -7.46 7.49 11.60
N ARG A 160 -7.17 6.20 11.79
CA ARG A 160 -6.99 5.61 13.11
C ARG A 160 -5.81 6.20 13.87
N LEU A 161 -4.70 6.48 13.18
CA LEU A 161 -3.53 7.13 13.79
C LEU A 161 -3.90 8.50 14.35
N TYR A 162 -4.57 9.36 13.58
CA TYR A 162 -4.90 10.70 14.06
C TYR A 162 -6.02 10.72 15.09
N GLU A 163 -6.94 9.78 15.04
CA GLU A 163 -7.90 9.59 16.13
C GLU A 163 -7.15 9.38 17.46
N LEU A 164 -6.21 8.44 17.50
CA LEU A 164 -5.41 8.14 18.70
C LEU A 164 -4.55 9.32 19.16
N GLU A 165 -3.91 10.05 18.23
CA GLU A 165 -3.08 11.21 18.56
C GLU A 165 -3.93 12.37 19.15
N LEU A 166 -5.15 12.56 18.63
CA LEU A 166 -6.10 13.54 19.17
C LEU A 166 -6.64 13.13 20.54
N GLU A 167 -6.98 11.84 20.73
CA GLU A 167 -7.35 11.28 22.04
C GLU A 167 -6.23 11.45 23.09
N ALA A 168 -4.97 11.34 22.67
CA ALA A 168 -3.80 11.58 23.50
C ALA A 168 -3.52 13.08 23.75
N GLY A 169 -4.34 13.99 23.22
CA GLY A 169 -4.23 15.43 23.42
C GLY A 169 -3.17 16.12 22.58
N ARG A 170 -2.53 15.42 21.63
CA ARG A 170 -1.43 15.94 20.79
C ARG A 170 -1.88 16.82 19.63
N HIS A 171 -2.84 17.70 19.90
CA HIS A 171 -3.53 18.51 18.89
C HIS A 171 -2.57 19.41 18.11
N HIS A 172 -1.59 20.01 18.79
CA HIS A 172 -0.66 20.94 18.16
C HIS A 172 0.31 20.19 17.24
N GLU A 173 0.85 19.06 17.71
CA GLU A 173 1.82 18.24 17.01
C GLU A 173 1.29 17.69 15.68
N VAL A 174 0.01 17.30 15.63
CA VAL A 174 -0.58 16.73 14.41
C VAL A 174 -1.13 17.76 13.42
N THR A 175 -1.23 19.04 13.79
CA THR A 175 -1.90 20.07 12.97
C THR A 175 -1.24 20.23 11.59
N ALA A 176 0.10 20.29 11.55
CA ALA A 176 0.84 20.44 10.29
C ALA A 176 0.70 19.20 9.38
N GLU A 177 0.67 18.01 9.98
CA GLU A 177 0.52 16.75 9.26
C GLU A 177 -0.89 16.60 8.68
N LEU A 178 -1.93 16.86 9.49
CA LEU A 178 -3.33 16.86 9.08
C LEU A 178 -3.61 17.90 7.99
N THR A 179 -2.95 19.07 8.02
CA THR A 179 -3.08 20.09 6.97
C THR A 179 -2.61 19.57 5.61
N ARG A 180 -1.47 18.84 5.58
CA ARG A 180 -0.97 18.21 4.34
C ARG A 180 -1.92 17.12 3.86
N LEU A 181 -2.36 16.25 4.76
CA LEU A 181 -3.26 15.14 4.42
C LEU A 181 -4.62 15.62 3.90
N VAL A 182 -5.19 16.68 4.46
CA VAL A 182 -6.44 17.26 3.96
C VAL A 182 -6.25 17.92 2.59
N SER A 183 -5.06 18.46 2.31
CA SER A 183 -4.74 19.00 0.98
C SER A 183 -4.61 17.89 -0.07
N GLU A 184 -4.10 16.73 0.33
CA GLU A 184 -3.95 15.54 -0.51
C GLU A 184 -5.28 14.79 -0.70
N PHE A 185 -6.11 14.73 0.35
CA PHE A 185 -7.38 14.00 0.38
C PHE A 185 -8.55 14.91 0.81
N PRO A 186 -8.91 15.93 0.01
CA PRO A 186 -9.91 16.93 0.40
C PRO A 186 -11.32 16.36 0.56
N LEU A 187 -11.60 15.19 -0.02
CA LEU A 187 -12.89 14.50 0.06
C LEU A 187 -13.00 13.55 1.27
N ARG A 188 -11.98 13.48 2.14
CA ARG A 188 -12.01 12.66 3.36
C ARG A 188 -12.52 13.46 4.54
N ASP A 189 -13.84 13.43 4.75
CA ASP A 189 -14.54 14.16 5.81
C ASP A 189 -13.94 13.95 7.22
N ARG A 190 -13.44 12.74 7.51
CA ARG A 190 -12.79 12.42 8.79
C ARG A 190 -11.51 13.21 8.99
N LEU A 191 -10.63 13.26 7.98
CA LEU A 191 -9.39 14.04 8.05
C LEU A 191 -9.67 15.54 8.19
N VAL A 192 -10.66 16.05 7.45
CA VAL A 192 -11.13 17.44 7.59
C VAL A 192 -11.59 17.71 9.02
N ARG A 193 -12.38 16.80 9.60
CA ARG A 193 -12.86 16.92 10.99
C ARG A 193 -11.71 16.87 12.00
N TYR A 194 -10.74 15.98 11.84
CA TYR A 194 -9.56 15.90 12.70
C TYR A 194 -8.75 17.18 12.66
N LEU A 195 -8.55 17.77 11.47
CA LEU A 195 -7.86 19.05 11.33
C LEU A 195 -8.59 20.18 12.06
N LEU A 196 -9.92 20.28 11.91
CA LEU A 196 -10.72 21.28 12.62
C LEU A 196 -10.66 21.11 14.15
N THR A 197 -10.71 19.87 14.64
CA THR A 197 -10.54 19.57 16.07
C THR A 197 -9.16 19.99 16.56
N ALA A 198 -8.10 19.65 15.82
CA ALA A 198 -6.72 20.00 16.15
C ALA A 198 -6.52 21.53 16.25
N LEU A 199 -7.01 22.28 15.26
CA LEU A 199 -6.93 23.74 15.22
C LEU A 199 -7.69 24.38 16.40
N HIS A 200 -8.93 23.92 16.66
CA HIS A 200 -9.76 24.44 17.75
C HIS A 200 -9.15 24.20 19.13
N ARG A 201 -8.60 23.00 19.36
CA ARG A 201 -8.00 22.62 20.66
C ARG A 201 -6.64 23.27 20.89
N SER A 202 -5.86 23.46 19.83
CA SER A 202 -4.59 24.19 19.90
C SER A 202 -4.80 25.68 20.20
N GLY A 203 -5.84 26.29 19.64
CA GLY A 203 -6.19 27.69 19.90
C GLY A 203 -6.68 27.99 21.32
N ARG A 204 -7.25 27.00 22.03
CA ARG A 204 -7.71 27.15 23.42
C ARG A 204 -6.61 27.08 24.47
N ASN A 205 -5.46 26.46 24.15
CA ASN A 205 -4.31 26.42 25.06
C ASN A 205 -3.44 27.68 24.95
N GLY A 206 -3.70 28.53 23.95
CA GLY A 206 -3.05 29.81 23.73
C GLY A 206 -4.00 30.98 23.96
N ASP A 207 -4.71 31.01 25.11
CA ASP A 207 -5.44 32.20 25.56
C ASP A 207 -4.45 33.33 25.84
N GLY A 208 -4.11 34.00 24.74
CA GLY A 208 -3.35 35.23 24.57
C GLY A 208 -3.75 35.77 23.20
N GLU A 209 -4.96 36.33 23.15
CA GLU A 209 -5.56 37.17 22.10
C GLU A 209 -4.92 37.13 20.70
N GLY A 210 -5.53 36.38 19.78
CA GLY A 210 -5.17 36.40 18.37
C GLY A 210 -6.19 35.69 17.49
N SER A 211 -7.26 36.40 17.13
CA SER A 211 -8.27 36.00 16.15
C SER A 211 -7.67 35.33 14.91
N SER A 212 -7.90 34.03 14.74
CA SER A 212 -7.72 33.34 13.46
C SER A 212 -8.93 32.47 13.17
N ARG A 213 -9.98 33.12 12.65
CA ARG A 213 -11.01 32.44 11.86
C ARG A 213 -10.34 31.90 10.60
N VAL A 214 -9.91 30.64 10.63
CA VAL A 214 -9.47 29.93 9.42
C VAL A 214 -10.73 29.63 8.59
N CYS A 215 -11.03 30.52 7.65
CA CYS A 215 -12.06 30.29 6.63
C CYS A 215 -11.49 29.28 5.61
N TRP A 216 -11.74 27.98 5.81
CA TRP A 216 -11.22 26.91 4.94
C TRP A 216 -12.10 26.61 3.70
N ARG A 217 -13.17 27.39 3.45
CA ARG A 217 -14.02 27.22 2.25
C ARG A 217 -13.55 28.11 1.10
N ALA A 218 -12.41 27.78 0.47
CA ALA A 218 -12.08 28.24 -0.90
C ALA A 218 -10.82 27.55 -1.45
N ARG A 219 -10.84 26.23 -1.68
CA ARG A 219 -9.90 25.60 -2.63
C ARG A 219 -10.37 24.24 -3.19
N ALA A 220 -11.69 24.09 -3.39
CA ALA A 220 -12.27 22.97 -4.14
C ALA A 220 -12.85 23.40 -5.50
N SER A 221 -12.55 24.64 -5.94
CA SER A 221 -12.89 25.15 -7.27
C SER A 221 -11.60 25.33 -8.05
N GLY A 222 -11.09 24.24 -8.60
CA GLY A 222 -9.85 24.21 -9.39
C GLY A 222 -9.72 22.91 -10.16
N VAL A 223 -10.82 22.45 -10.76
CA VAL A 223 -10.76 21.53 -11.89
C VAL A 223 -10.44 22.39 -13.11
N GLY A 224 -9.26 22.16 -13.67
CA GLY A 224 -8.82 22.67 -14.97
C GLY A 224 -7.86 21.64 -15.54
#